data_AF-A0A958GRR0-F1
#
_entry.id   AF-A0A958GRR0-F1
#
_cell.length_a   1.000
_cell.length_b   1.000
_cell.length_c   1.000
_cell.angle_alpha   90.00
_cell.angle_beta   90.00
_cell.angle_gamma   90.00
#
_symmetry.space_group_name_H-M   'P 1'
#
loop_
_entity.id
_entity.type
_entity.pdbx_description
1 polymer ?
#
loop_
_entity_poly.entity_id
_entity_poly.type
_entity_poly.pdbx_seq_one_letter_code
_entity_poly.pdbx_strand_id
1 'polypeptide(L)'
;MGGGIRRRSRLMRLYWAEHLEHSKDVQVRWHQAIDAARSLLILGAGRLLDVVLPDGPGQWRVTLVDADRSCLAQWSTLSTPQLAVTPLCLDLTGVLLRWQQQLTKTLPESWEDALQQIRRIPQAGGRALPPSTFLAAGTHDAVLSVNLLSQIPLTWQDTAERYLHRYFPRPFIEAHEAEWLSAAAVGGRMLVEQHLRDLQASKTANLLLITDLEYAHYRVPFHYRPTGYRTAPLQWDATVDTAGSGGWREADGTSELTCEVIESLCGVGADVRTLSSYFPDYQLRETKEWLWHIQPQGIERRDQGTLHRVAAMSFQLIAAQVEPFPTPRQHAYDKNFSKRSVG
;
A
#
# COMPACT_ATOMS: atom_id res chain seq x y z
N MET A 1 -8.59 -2.00 -15.95
CA MET A 1 -8.80 -0.85 -15.06
C MET A 1 -7.68 0.21 -15.10
N GLY A 2 -6.47 -0.08 -15.57
CA GLY A 2 -5.34 0.88 -15.48
C GLY A 2 -5.36 2.15 -16.38
N GLY A 3 -6.35 2.34 -17.27
CA GLY A 3 -6.42 3.56 -18.12
C GLY A 3 -6.85 4.83 -17.35
N GLY A 4 -7.63 4.63 -16.27
CA GLY A 4 -8.14 5.72 -15.43
C GLY A 4 -7.03 6.51 -14.77
N ILE A 5 -6.05 5.85 -14.15
CA ILE A 5 -5.00 6.53 -13.37
C ILE A 5 -4.05 7.36 -14.24
N ARG A 6 -3.70 6.91 -15.46
CA ARG A 6 -2.87 7.71 -16.38
C ARG A 6 -3.60 8.94 -16.91
N ARG A 7 -4.90 8.80 -17.18
CA ARG A 7 -5.72 9.94 -17.60
C ARG A 7 -5.86 10.93 -16.43
N ARG A 8 -6.16 10.42 -15.24
CA ARG A 8 -6.27 11.20 -14.00
C ARG A 8 -4.96 11.89 -13.67
N SER A 9 -3.81 11.21 -13.74
CA SER A 9 -2.50 11.82 -13.45
C SER A 9 -2.13 12.94 -14.42
N ARG A 10 -2.55 12.85 -15.69
CA ARG A 10 -2.39 13.94 -16.66
C ARG A 10 -3.25 15.15 -16.30
N LEU A 11 -4.52 14.92 -15.92
CA LEU A 11 -5.44 15.98 -15.49
C LEU A 11 -5.00 16.62 -14.16
N MET A 12 -4.49 15.79 -13.24
CA MET A 12 -4.10 16.18 -11.89
C MET A 12 -2.60 16.51 -11.75
N ARG A 13 -1.87 16.61 -12.86
CA ARG A 13 -0.40 16.73 -12.86
C ARG A 13 0.10 17.84 -11.94
N LEU A 14 -0.57 19.00 -11.95
CA LEU A 14 -0.21 20.15 -11.13
C LEU A 14 -0.47 19.91 -9.63
N TYR A 15 -1.55 19.20 -9.30
CA TYR A 15 -1.96 18.94 -7.92
C TYR A 15 -1.21 17.78 -7.28
N TRP A 16 -0.75 16.83 -8.09
CA TRP A 16 0.03 15.70 -7.62
C TRP A 16 1.54 16.00 -7.60
N ALA A 17 1.98 17.12 -8.17
CA ALA A 17 3.40 17.44 -8.28
C ALA A 17 4.12 17.40 -6.93
N GLU A 18 3.55 18.04 -5.91
CA GLU A 18 4.10 18.08 -4.55
C GLU A 18 4.19 16.68 -3.92
N HIS A 19 3.12 15.89 -4.01
CA HIS A 19 3.13 14.51 -3.53
C HIS A 19 4.20 13.66 -4.25
N LEU A 20 4.30 13.77 -5.58
CA LEU A 20 5.30 13.05 -6.37
C LEU A 20 6.72 13.50 -6.01
N GLU A 21 6.93 14.79 -5.77
CA GLU A 21 8.23 15.33 -5.34
C GLU A 21 8.61 14.79 -3.96
N HIS A 22 7.72 14.84 -2.98
CA HIS A 22 7.97 14.32 -1.64
C HIS A 22 8.23 12.81 -1.62
N SER A 23 7.42 12.03 -2.34
CA SER A 23 7.60 10.58 -2.44
C SER A 23 8.95 10.22 -3.06
N LYS A 24 9.35 10.92 -4.14
CA LYS A 24 10.62 10.70 -4.83
C LYS A 24 11.82 11.17 -4.01
N ASP A 25 11.72 12.32 -3.36
CA ASP A 25 12.78 12.85 -2.49
C ASP A 25 13.14 11.86 -1.37
N VAL A 26 12.13 11.31 -0.68
CA VAL A 26 12.39 10.31 0.38
C VAL A 26 13.05 9.06 -0.18
N GLN A 27 12.60 8.57 -1.35
CA GLN A 27 13.20 7.39 -1.98
C GLN A 27 14.65 7.64 -2.40
N VAL A 28 14.96 8.81 -2.96
CA VAL A 28 16.35 9.18 -3.34
C VAL A 28 17.25 9.22 -2.11
N ARG A 29 16.84 9.91 -1.04
CA ARG A 29 17.62 9.99 0.21
C ARG A 29 17.79 8.61 0.85
N TRP A 30 16.74 7.78 0.81
CA TRP A 30 16.80 6.40 1.28
C TRP A 30 17.75 5.54 0.44
N HIS A 31 17.70 5.60 -0.90
CA HIS A 31 18.64 4.90 -1.78
C HIS A 31 20.10 5.27 -1.48
N GLN A 32 20.36 6.57 -1.28
CA GLN A 32 21.70 7.06 -0.91
C GLN A 32 22.16 6.52 0.45
N ALA A 33 21.24 6.32 1.40
CA ALA A 33 21.55 5.78 2.71
C ALA A 33 21.83 4.26 2.70
N ILE A 34 21.39 3.54 1.66
CA ILE A 34 21.54 2.07 1.55
C ILE A 34 22.60 1.65 0.52
N ASP A 35 23.66 2.43 0.34
CA ASP A 35 24.67 2.30 -0.74
C ASP A 35 25.29 0.87 -0.89
N ALA A 36 25.32 0.08 0.17
CA ALA A 36 25.78 -1.32 0.12
C ALA A 36 24.79 -2.30 -0.51
N ALA A 37 23.50 -1.95 -0.60
CA ALA A 37 22.46 -2.78 -1.17
C ALA A 37 22.69 -2.98 -2.68
N ARG A 38 22.40 -4.19 -3.15
CA ARG A 38 22.48 -4.58 -4.57
C ARG A 38 21.18 -5.23 -5.06
N SER A 39 20.23 -5.45 -4.16
CA SER A 39 18.91 -6.00 -4.48
C SER A 39 17.80 -5.26 -3.75
N LEU A 40 16.78 -4.85 -4.51
CA LEU A 40 15.64 -4.07 -4.03
C LEU A 40 14.34 -4.74 -4.48
N LEU A 41 13.43 -4.96 -3.55
CA LEU A 41 12.07 -5.41 -3.82
C LEU A 41 11.11 -4.22 -3.67
N ILE A 42 10.37 -3.89 -4.74
CA ILE A 42 9.37 -2.82 -4.73
C ILE A 42 7.98 -3.43 -4.79
N LEU A 43 7.21 -3.28 -3.70
CA LEU A 43 5.86 -3.77 -3.55
C LEU A 43 4.87 -2.61 -3.80
N GLY A 44 3.90 -2.81 -4.70
CA GLY A 44 2.99 -1.74 -5.13
C GLY A 44 3.64 -0.80 -6.15
N ALA A 45 4.49 -1.35 -7.02
CA ALA A 45 5.28 -0.56 -7.96
C ALA A 45 4.42 0.21 -8.99
N GLY A 46 3.20 -0.25 -9.26
CA GLY A 46 2.26 0.35 -10.19
C GLY A 46 2.90 0.77 -11.51
N ARG A 47 2.58 1.98 -11.95
CA ARG A 47 3.13 2.56 -13.19
C ARG A 47 4.39 3.40 -12.97
N LEU A 48 5.02 3.29 -11.80
CA LEU A 48 6.22 4.03 -11.40
C LEU A 48 6.04 5.56 -11.50
N LEU A 49 4.87 6.08 -11.14
CA LEU A 49 4.64 7.53 -11.19
C LEU A 49 5.41 8.24 -10.07
N ASP A 50 5.39 7.64 -8.89
CA ASP A 50 5.97 8.05 -7.62
C ASP A 50 7.16 7.17 -7.21
N VAL A 51 7.44 6.06 -7.90
CA VAL A 51 8.60 5.21 -7.64
C VAL A 51 9.85 5.73 -8.36
N VAL A 52 10.96 5.83 -7.63
CA VAL A 52 12.30 6.05 -8.16
C VAL A 52 13.01 4.70 -8.22
N LEU A 53 13.67 4.41 -9.34
CA LEU A 53 14.57 3.26 -9.41
C LEU A 53 15.98 3.72 -9.03
N PRO A 54 16.75 2.89 -8.31
CA PRO A 54 18.10 3.26 -7.94
C PRO A 54 18.96 3.46 -9.19
N ASP A 55 19.73 4.55 -9.19
CA ASP A 55 20.79 4.82 -10.13
C ASP A 55 22.14 4.87 -9.38
N GLY A 56 23.21 4.42 -10.02
CA GLY A 56 24.52 4.43 -9.39
C GLY A 56 25.52 3.42 -9.95
N PRO A 57 26.79 3.52 -9.53
CA PRO A 57 27.84 2.58 -9.92
C PRO A 57 27.62 1.23 -9.23
N GLY A 58 26.93 0.32 -9.91
CA GLY A 58 26.67 -1.03 -9.42
C GLY A 58 25.63 -1.73 -10.27
N GLN A 59 25.64 -3.07 -10.26
CA GLN A 59 24.56 -3.85 -10.86
C GLN A 59 23.45 -4.01 -9.82
N TRP A 60 22.39 -3.21 -9.96
CA TRP A 60 21.17 -3.35 -9.16
C TRP A 60 20.30 -4.48 -9.69
N ARG A 61 19.75 -5.28 -8.78
CA ARG A 61 18.69 -6.25 -9.08
C ARG A 61 17.39 -5.75 -8.45
N VAL A 62 16.45 -5.31 -9.27
CA VAL A 62 15.17 -4.78 -8.79
C VAL A 62 14.05 -5.75 -9.14
N THR A 63 13.28 -6.17 -8.13
CA THR A 63 12.04 -6.93 -8.32
C THR A 63 10.86 -5.97 -8.17
N LEU A 64 10.07 -5.80 -9.23
CA LEU A 64 8.87 -4.94 -9.21
C LEU A 64 7.64 -5.83 -9.06
N VAL A 65 6.81 -5.55 -8.05
CA VAL A 65 5.60 -6.33 -7.77
C VAL A 65 4.36 -5.45 -7.73
N ASP A 66 3.33 -5.86 -8.47
CA ASP A 66 2.00 -5.23 -8.46
C ASP A 66 0.94 -6.24 -8.95
N ALA A 67 -0.33 -6.00 -8.66
CA ALA A 67 -1.43 -6.81 -9.17
C ALA A 67 -1.93 -6.33 -10.56
N ASP A 68 -1.64 -5.09 -10.96
CA ASP A 68 -2.01 -4.54 -12.26
C ASP A 68 -1.08 -5.03 -13.37
N ARG A 69 -1.56 -6.04 -14.11
CA ARG A 69 -0.88 -6.60 -15.29
C ARG A 69 -0.53 -5.54 -16.35
N SER A 70 -1.24 -4.41 -16.40
CA SER A 70 -0.97 -3.35 -17.38
C SER A 70 0.35 -2.60 -17.14
N CYS A 71 1.03 -2.85 -16.01
CA CYS A 71 2.35 -2.31 -15.69
C CYS A 71 3.49 -3.12 -16.33
N LEU A 72 3.28 -4.42 -16.60
CA LEU A 72 4.33 -5.33 -17.10
C LEU A 72 5.02 -4.84 -18.37
N ALA A 73 4.25 -4.33 -19.33
CA ALA A 73 4.79 -3.84 -20.61
C ALA A 73 5.71 -2.62 -20.43
N GLN A 74 5.45 -1.78 -19.42
CA GLN A 74 6.33 -0.66 -19.08
C GLN A 74 7.59 -1.16 -18.37
N TRP A 75 7.47 -2.15 -17.50
CA TRP A 75 8.61 -2.64 -16.72
C TRP A 75 9.62 -3.42 -17.54
N SER A 76 9.18 -4.18 -18.54
CA SER A 76 10.07 -4.97 -19.39
C SER A 76 11.10 -4.15 -20.16
N THR A 77 10.89 -2.84 -20.30
CA THR A 77 11.79 -1.92 -21.01
C THR A 77 12.79 -1.20 -20.08
N LEU A 78 12.74 -1.46 -18.77
CA LEU A 78 13.53 -0.72 -17.78
C LEU A 78 14.91 -1.33 -17.53
N SER A 79 15.14 -2.58 -17.94
CA SER A 79 16.43 -3.23 -17.74
C SER A 79 17.53 -2.55 -18.56
N THR A 80 18.65 -2.29 -17.90
CA THR A 80 19.88 -1.74 -18.48
C THR A 80 21.09 -2.56 -17.99
N PRO A 81 22.31 -2.36 -18.51
CA PRO A 81 23.49 -3.06 -18.00
C PRO A 81 23.77 -2.84 -16.50
N GLN A 82 23.29 -1.73 -15.93
CA GLN A 82 23.43 -1.38 -14.51
C GLN A 82 22.20 -1.76 -13.67
N LEU A 83 21.08 -2.11 -14.31
CA LEU A 83 19.80 -2.35 -13.63
C LEU A 83 19.11 -3.57 -14.23
N ALA A 84 19.14 -4.69 -13.52
CA ALA A 84 18.38 -5.88 -13.87
C ALA A 84 16.98 -5.82 -13.22
N VAL A 85 15.93 -5.67 -14.02
CA VAL A 85 14.55 -5.62 -13.53
C VAL A 85 13.86 -6.99 -13.70
N THR A 86 13.31 -7.50 -12.60
CA THR A 86 12.44 -8.69 -12.57
C THR A 86 10.99 -8.27 -12.31
N PRO A 87 10.12 -8.30 -13.34
CA PRO A 87 8.72 -7.95 -13.16
C PRO A 87 7.90 -9.14 -12.62
N LEU A 88 7.13 -8.92 -11.56
CA LEU A 88 6.18 -9.90 -11.00
C LEU A 88 4.78 -9.30 -10.95
N CYS A 89 3.82 -9.96 -11.58
CA CYS A 89 2.40 -9.59 -11.51
C CYS A 89 1.64 -10.61 -10.67
N LEU A 90 1.33 -10.28 -9.42
CA LEU A 90 0.66 -11.20 -8.49
C LEU A 90 -0.12 -10.46 -7.40
N ASP A 91 -1.08 -11.16 -6.80
CA ASP A 91 -1.77 -10.74 -5.59
C ASP A 91 -0.84 -10.95 -4.39
N LEU A 92 -0.29 -9.84 -3.88
CA LEU A 92 0.62 -9.84 -2.72
C LEU A 92 -0.04 -10.39 -1.45
N THR A 93 -1.36 -10.30 -1.34
CA THR A 93 -2.08 -10.79 -0.16
C THR A 93 -2.18 -12.32 -0.13
N GLY A 94 -2.07 -12.95 -1.31
CA GLY A 94 -2.27 -14.40 -1.49
C GLY A 94 -3.69 -14.91 -1.14
N VAL A 95 -4.63 -14.03 -0.76
CA VAL A 95 -5.95 -14.42 -0.24
C VAL A 95 -7.13 -13.74 -0.92
N LEU A 96 -6.95 -12.56 -1.53
CA LEU A 96 -8.06 -11.79 -2.09
C LEU A 96 -8.83 -12.58 -3.15
N LEU A 97 -8.14 -13.25 -4.08
CA LEU A 97 -8.81 -14.07 -5.09
C LEU A 97 -9.62 -15.22 -4.45
N ARG A 98 -9.07 -15.87 -3.42
CA ARG A 98 -9.73 -16.95 -2.70
C ARG A 98 -10.97 -16.45 -1.95
N TRP A 99 -10.85 -15.32 -1.24
CA TRP A 99 -11.97 -14.70 -0.53
C TRP A 99 -13.08 -14.28 -1.51
N GLN A 100 -12.72 -13.69 -2.65
CA GLN A 100 -13.67 -13.38 -3.71
C GLN A 100 -14.40 -14.65 -4.18
N GLN A 101 -13.68 -15.73 -4.48
CA GLN A 101 -14.29 -16.99 -4.90
C GLN A 101 -15.24 -17.55 -3.84
N GLN A 102 -14.89 -17.46 -2.55
CA GLN A 102 -15.75 -17.90 -1.45
C GLN A 102 -17.03 -17.06 -1.37
N LEU A 103 -16.94 -15.72 -1.46
CA LEU A 103 -18.12 -14.84 -1.50
C LEU A 103 -19.05 -15.23 -2.64
N THR A 104 -18.50 -15.48 -3.84
CA THR A 104 -19.34 -15.80 -5.01
C THR A 104 -20.01 -17.17 -4.99
N LYS A 105 -19.57 -18.09 -4.12
CA LYS A 105 -20.13 -19.45 -4.01
C LYS A 105 -21.34 -19.53 -3.08
N THR A 106 -21.55 -18.51 -2.25
CA THR A 106 -22.59 -18.51 -1.24
C THR A 106 -23.64 -17.46 -1.60
N LEU A 107 -24.88 -17.89 -1.72
CA LEU A 107 -26.03 -17.00 -1.90
C LEU A 107 -26.47 -16.49 -0.53
N PRO A 108 -26.55 -15.15 -0.31
CA PRO A 108 -27.05 -14.64 0.94
C PRO A 108 -28.57 -14.78 1.01
N GLU A 109 -29.09 -15.25 2.16
CA GLU A 109 -30.55 -15.34 2.40
C GLU A 109 -31.16 -13.98 2.77
N SER A 110 -30.35 -13.06 3.27
CA SER A 110 -30.75 -11.72 3.73
C SER A 110 -29.57 -10.74 3.71
N TRP A 111 -29.84 -9.45 3.96
CA TRP A 111 -28.80 -8.44 4.13
C TRP A 111 -27.83 -8.79 5.27
N GLU A 112 -28.36 -9.15 6.44
CA GLU A 112 -27.51 -9.52 7.59
C GLU A 112 -26.67 -10.76 7.28
N ASP A 113 -27.23 -11.76 6.59
CA ASP A 113 -26.46 -12.92 6.15
C ASP A 113 -25.31 -12.52 5.19
N ALA A 114 -25.55 -11.61 4.24
CA ALA A 114 -24.51 -11.08 3.37
C ALA A 114 -23.39 -10.37 4.17
N LEU A 115 -23.74 -9.55 5.17
CA LEU A 115 -22.76 -8.89 6.03
C LEU A 115 -21.96 -9.91 6.87
N GLN A 116 -22.61 -10.94 7.40
CA GLN A 116 -21.94 -12.02 8.12
C GLN A 116 -20.97 -12.79 7.23
N GLN A 117 -21.31 -13.04 5.96
CA GLN A 117 -20.42 -13.69 5.01
C GLN A 117 -19.17 -12.83 4.74
N ILE A 118 -19.34 -11.51 4.53
CA ILE A 118 -18.22 -10.57 4.36
C ILE A 118 -17.29 -10.59 5.58
N ARG A 119 -17.85 -10.63 6.80
CA ARG A 119 -17.05 -10.69 8.05
C ARG A 119 -16.32 -12.02 8.24
N ARG A 120 -16.99 -13.14 7.96
CA ARG A 120 -16.50 -14.50 8.27
C ARG A 120 -15.44 -15.02 7.31
N ILE A 121 -15.51 -14.67 6.02
CA ILE A 121 -14.60 -15.19 5.01
C ILE A 121 -13.12 -14.89 5.32
N PRO A 122 -12.75 -13.64 5.70
CA PRO A 122 -11.40 -13.35 6.15
C PRO A 122 -10.95 -14.21 7.33
N GLN A 123 -11.85 -14.52 8.26
CA GLN A 123 -11.58 -15.26 9.49
C GLN A 123 -11.48 -16.78 9.27
N ALA A 124 -12.24 -17.33 8.32
CA ALA A 124 -12.30 -18.75 8.01
C ALA A 124 -11.14 -19.24 7.13
N GLY A 125 -10.53 -18.34 6.36
CA GLY A 125 -9.42 -18.68 5.46
C GLY A 125 -8.10 -18.78 6.23
N GLY A 126 -7.62 -20.00 6.44
CA GLY A 126 -6.29 -20.27 7.01
C GLY A 126 -5.19 -19.39 6.40
N ARG A 127 -4.14 -19.13 7.20
CA ARG A 127 -2.99 -18.25 6.89
C ARG A 127 -2.77 -18.17 5.39
N ALA A 128 -2.68 -16.95 4.86
CA ALA A 128 -2.14 -16.73 3.53
C ALA A 128 -0.95 -17.69 3.37
N LEU A 129 -0.93 -18.50 2.30
CA LEU A 129 0.35 -19.10 1.92
C LEU A 129 1.28 -17.89 1.89
N PRO A 130 2.39 -17.89 2.66
CA PRO A 130 3.26 -16.73 2.66
C PRO A 130 3.56 -16.41 1.19
N PRO A 131 3.83 -15.16 0.81
CA PRO A 131 4.39 -14.88 -0.50
C PRO A 131 5.79 -15.53 -0.56
N SER A 132 5.84 -16.87 -0.65
CA SER A 132 6.73 -17.71 0.15
C SER A 132 8.07 -17.96 -0.51
N THR A 133 8.44 -17.12 -1.47
CA THR A 133 9.75 -17.19 -2.10
C THR A 133 10.40 -15.83 -2.26
N PHE A 134 9.66 -14.77 -2.58
CA PHE A 134 10.26 -13.47 -2.89
C PHE A 134 10.35 -12.51 -1.70
N LEU A 135 9.50 -12.69 -0.68
CA LEU A 135 9.62 -11.99 0.62
C LEU A 135 10.34 -12.85 1.68
N ALA A 136 10.87 -14.00 1.29
CA ALA A 136 11.64 -14.84 2.20
C ALA A 136 12.88 -14.09 2.71
N ALA A 137 13.22 -14.34 3.97
CA ALA A 137 14.35 -13.69 4.62
C ALA A 137 15.65 -13.83 3.83
N GLY A 138 16.37 -12.72 3.66
CA GLY A 138 17.67 -12.68 2.99
C GLY A 138 17.63 -12.76 1.46
N THR A 139 16.46 -12.67 0.83
CA THR A 139 16.36 -12.66 -0.64
C THR A 139 16.68 -11.30 -1.27
N HIS A 140 16.43 -10.21 -0.54
CA HIS A 140 16.65 -8.83 -0.98
C HIS A 140 17.29 -8.01 0.15
N ASP A 141 18.24 -7.15 -0.21
CA ASP A 141 18.95 -6.27 0.73
C ASP A 141 18.06 -5.12 1.24
N ALA A 142 17.08 -4.72 0.43
CA ALA A 142 16.12 -3.69 0.76
C ALA A 142 14.70 -4.00 0.23
N VAL A 143 13.68 -3.48 0.93
CA VAL A 143 12.27 -3.53 0.53
C VAL A 143 11.68 -2.13 0.54
N LEU A 144 10.98 -1.76 -0.53
CA LEU A 144 10.18 -0.55 -0.66
C LEU A 144 8.71 -0.95 -0.82
N SER A 145 7.86 -0.59 0.12
CA SER A 145 6.41 -0.81 0.07
C SER A 145 5.70 0.52 -0.17
N VAL A 146 5.10 0.70 -1.36
CA VAL A 146 4.47 1.97 -1.77
C VAL A 146 2.97 1.80 -1.87
N ASN A 147 2.28 2.57 -1.04
CA ASN A 147 0.83 2.74 -0.97
C ASN A 147 -0.01 1.46 -0.92
N LEU A 148 0.58 0.34 -0.51
CA LEU A 148 -0.14 -0.92 -0.41
C LEU A 148 -1.10 -0.97 0.77
N LEU A 149 -0.69 -0.48 1.94
CA LEU A 149 -1.49 -0.61 3.16
C LEU A 149 -2.85 0.09 3.05
N SER A 150 -2.93 1.15 2.27
CA SER A 150 -4.18 1.88 2.01
C SER A 150 -4.99 1.30 0.83
N GLN A 151 -4.34 0.62 -0.12
CA GLN A 151 -4.98 0.07 -1.32
C GLN A 151 -5.51 -1.36 -1.16
N ILE A 152 -4.84 -2.21 -0.37
CA ILE A 152 -5.30 -3.58 -0.15
C ILE A 152 -6.67 -3.64 0.54
N PRO A 153 -7.02 -2.75 1.51
CA PRO A 153 -8.37 -2.72 2.07
C PRO A 153 -9.40 -2.22 1.07
N LEU A 154 -9.07 -1.21 0.26
CA LEU A 154 -9.97 -0.71 -0.80
C LEU A 154 -10.29 -1.81 -1.81
N THR A 155 -9.32 -2.63 -2.20
CA THR A 155 -9.54 -3.77 -3.10
C THR A 155 -10.50 -4.80 -2.51
N TRP A 156 -10.45 -5.01 -1.19
CA TRP A 156 -11.41 -5.85 -0.49
C TRP A 156 -12.81 -5.22 -0.40
N GLN A 157 -12.89 -3.91 -0.10
CA GLN A 157 -14.15 -3.16 -0.10
C GLN A 157 -14.84 -3.22 -1.47
N ASP A 158 -14.12 -2.96 -2.56
CA ASP A 158 -14.61 -3.10 -3.93
C ASP A 158 -15.13 -4.52 -4.23
N THR A 159 -14.53 -5.53 -3.60
CA THR A 159 -14.95 -6.92 -3.75
C THR A 159 -16.24 -7.20 -2.99
N ALA A 160 -16.36 -6.70 -1.75
CA ALA A 160 -17.56 -6.79 -0.95
C ALA A 160 -18.73 -6.03 -1.59
N GLU A 161 -18.53 -4.79 -2.03
CA GLU A 161 -19.56 -3.97 -2.70
C GLU A 161 -20.06 -4.63 -3.98
N ARG A 162 -19.17 -5.13 -4.84
CA ARG A 162 -19.55 -5.88 -6.06
C ARG A 162 -20.30 -7.17 -5.75
N TYR A 163 -20.01 -7.83 -4.63
CA TYR A 163 -20.78 -8.98 -4.17
C TYR A 163 -22.19 -8.55 -3.77
N LEU A 164 -22.34 -7.48 -2.99
CA LEU A 164 -23.65 -6.96 -2.58
C LEU A 164 -24.49 -6.50 -3.76
N HIS A 165 -23.91 -5.82 -4.75
CA HIS A 165 -24.61 -5.40 -5.97
C HIS A 165 -25.22 -6.53 -6.81
N ARG A 166 -24.83 -7.79 -6.58
CA ARG A 166 -25.45 -8.94 -7.23
C ARG A 166 -26.81 -9.30 -6.64
N TYR A 167 -27.06 -8.90 -5.40
CA TYR A 167 -28.22 -9.35 -4.62
C TYR A 167 -29.11 -8.20 -4.15
N PHE A 168 -28.56 -6.99 -4.00
CA PHE A 168 -29.27 -5.81 -3.52
C PHE A 168 -29.19 -4.66 -4.53
N PRO A 169 -30.26 -3.87 -4.69
CA PRO A 169 -30.27 -2.73 -5.59
C PRO A 169 -29.32 -1.63 -5.07
N ARG A 170 -28.72 -0.86 -5.98
CA ARG A 170 -27.75 0.18 -5.63
C ARG A 170 -28.23 1.19 -4.58
N PRO A 171 -29.44 1.78 -4.67
CA PRO A 171 -29.91 2.72 -3.65
C PRO A 171 -29.99 2.10 -2.24
N PHE A 172 -30.23 0.80 -2.14
CA PHE A 172 -30.25 0.10 -0.85
C PHE A 172 -28.83 -0.01 -0.26
N ILE A 173 -27.85 -0.36 -1.08
CA ILE A 173 -26.44 -0.48 -0.65
C ILE A 173 -25.90 0.89 -0.22
N GLU A 174 -26.19 1.95 -0.98
CA GLU A 174 -25.82 3.33 -0.65
C GLU A 174 -26.46 3.78 0.69
N ALA A 175 -27.71 3.40 0.95
CA ALA A 175 -28.39 3.71 2.21
C ALA A 175 -27.82 2.96 3.43
N HIS A 176 -27.13 1.83 3.22
CA HIS A 176 -26.54 1.00 4.27
C HIS A 176 -25.00 0.97 4.18
N GLU A 177 -24.40 2.05 3.66
CA GLU A 177 -22.96 2.13 3.38
C GLU A 177 -22.10 1.86 4.62
N ALA A 178 -22.44 2.51 5.73
CA ALA A 178 -21.72 2.35 7.00
C ALA A 178 -21.72 0.90 7.51
N GLU A 179 -22.82 0.16 7.32
CA GLU A 179 -22.95 -1.22 7.82
C GLU A 179 -22.04 -2.19 7.05
N TRP A 180 -22.04 -2.10 5.72
CA TRP A 180 -21.21 -3.00 4.92
C TRP A 180 -19.74 -2.61 4.93
N LEU A 181 -19.41 -1.31 5.02
CA LEU A 181 -18.03 -0.87 5.25
C LEU A 181 -17.51 -1.38 6.59
N SER A 182 -18.33 -1.33 7.65
CA SER A 182 -17.98 -1.91 8.95
C SER A 182 -17.74 -3.43 8.86
N ALA A 183 -18.57 -4.16 8.09
CA ALA A 183 -18.35 -5.58 7.84
C ALA A 183 -17.05 -5.85 7.06
N ALA A 184 -16.75 -5.06 6.03
CA ALA A 184 -15.55 -5.19 5.21
C ALA A 184 -14.26 -4.80 5.96
N ALA A 185 -14.35 -3.86 6.91
CA ALA A 185 -13.21 -3.38 7.69
C ALA A 185 -12.47 -4.49 8.43
N VAL A 186 -13.16 -5.55 8.86
CA VAL A 186 -12.53 -6.73 9.48
C VAL A 186 -11.51 -7.37 8.53
N GLY A 187 -11.91 -7.62 7.28
CA GLY A 187 -11.01 -8.17 6.26
C GLY A 187 -9.91 -7.18 5.87
N GLY A 188 -10.26 -5.90 5.72
CA GLY A 188 -9.29 -4.83 5.44
C GLY A 188 -8.17 -4.78 6.48
N ARG A 189 -8.54 -4.75 7.77
CA ARG A 189 -7.60 -4.78 8.89
C ARG A 189 -6.68 -6.01 8.85
N MET A 190 -7.24 -7.20 8.64
CA MET A 190 -6.46 -8.44 8.55
C MET A 190 -5.42 -8.38 7.43
N LEU A 191 -5.77 -7.80 6.27
CA LEU A 191 -4.84 -7.63 5.15
C LEU A 191 -3.69 -6.66 5.50
N VAL A 192 -4.00 -5.52 6.13
CA VAL A 192 -3.00 -4.54 6.60
C VAL A 192 -2.05 -5.16 7.61
N GLU A 193 -2.59 -5.79 8.65
CA GLU A 193 -1.78 -6.45 9.68
C GLU A 193 -0.90 -7.57 9.10
N GLN A 194 -1.44 -8.35 8.15
CA GLN A 194 -0.67 -9.41 7.50
C GLN A 194 0.49 -8.83 6.69
N HIS A 195 0.26 -7.78 5.89
CA HIS A 195 1.32 -7.13 5.11
C HIS A 195 2.43 -6.58 6.02
N LEU A 196 2.06 -5.92 7.12
CA LEU A 196 3.03 -5.44 8.11
C LEU A 196 3.85 -6.58 8.72
N ARG A 197 3.21 -7.71 9.06
CA ARG A 197 3.91 -8.91 9.54
C ARG A 197 4.83 -9.52 8.47
N ASP A 198 4.44 -9.51 7.20
CA ASP A 198 5.25 -10.03 6.10
C ASP A 198 6.49 -9.14 5.86
N LEU A 199 6.34 -7.82 5.93
CA LEU A 199 7.47 -6.89 5.92
C LEU A 199 8.43 -7.14 7.09
N GLN A 200 7.90 -7.33 8.31
CA GLN A 200 8.71 -7.67 9.49
C GLN A 200 9.43 -9.02 9.35
N ALA A 201 8.76 -10.01 8.77
CA ALA A 201 9.29 -11.36 8.55
C ALA A 201 10.33 -11.42 7.43
N SER A 202 10.35 -10.44 6.51
CA SER A 202 11.34 -10.37 5.44
C SER A 202 12.77 -10.20 5.92
N LYS A 203 12.97 -9.69 7.15
CA LYS A 203 14.30 -9.42 7.77
C LYS A 203 15.27 -8.75 6.80
N THR A 204 14.76 -7.91 5.90
CA THR A 204 15.60 -7.16 4.99
C THR A 204 16.43 -6.16 5.78
N ALA A 205 17.63 -5.81 5.32
CA ALA A 205 18.47 -4.89 6.07
C ALA A 205 17.85 -3.49 6.13
N ASN A 206 17.14 -3.09 5.08
CA ASN A 206 16.53 -1.77 4.95
C ASN A 206 15.10 -1.86 4.44
N LEU A 207 14.17 -1.16 5.09
CA LEU A 207 12.77 -1.10 4.70
C LEU A 207 12.34 0.36 4.56
N LEU A 208 11.66 0.70 3.47
CA LEU A 208 10.96 1.97 3.31
C LEU A 208 9.47 1.68 3.08
N LEU A 209 8.63 2.24 3.94
CA LEU A 209 7.17 2.16 3.84
C LEU A 209 6.63 3.55 3.53
N ILE A 210 5.93 3.69 2.40
CA ILE A 210 5.18 4.91 2.03
C ILE A 210 3.71 4.53 1.99
N THR A 211 2.84 5.20 2.73
CA THR A 211 1.40 4.89 2.77
C THR A 211 0.55 6.11 3.06
N ASP A 212 -0.67 6.12 2.54
CA ASP A 212 -1.73 6.97 3.06
C ASP A 212 -2.11 6.50 4.48
N LEU A 213 -2.27 7.44 5.41
CA LEU A 213 -2.67 7.24 6.80
C LEU A 213 -4.16 7.56 7.01
N GLU A 214 -4.63 8.61 6.37
CA GLU A 214 -6.01 9.11 6.49
C GLU A 214 -6.48 9.72 5.17
N TYR A 215 -7.80 9.67 4.96
CA TYR A 215 -8.48 10.40 3.90
C TYR A 215 -9.38 11.46 4.51
N ALA A 216 -9.19 12.72 4.12
CA ALA A 216 -10.09 13.82 4.46
C ALA A 216 -10.93 14.18 3.23
N HIS A 217 -12.21 13.82 3.29
CA HIS A 217 -13.22 14.20 2.31
C HIS A 217 -13.85 15.51 2.75
N TYR A 218 -13.62 16.56 1.98
CA TYR A 218 -14.14 17.87 2.32
C TYR A 218 -15.18 18.32 1.30
N ARG A 219 -16.14 19.11 1.76
CA ARG A 219 -17.07 19.86 0.93
C ARG A 219 -16.98 21.33 1.26
N VAL A 220 -17.02 22.16 0.23
CA VAL A 220 -17.09 23.61 0.40
C VAL A 220 -18.33 24.16 -0.29
N PRO A 221 -18.93 25.23 0.24
CA PRO A 221 -20.06 25.90 -0.38
C PRO A 221 -19.76 26.30 -1.83
N PHE A 222 -20.79 26.27 -2.68
CA PHE A 222 -20.65 26.58 -4.10
C PHE A 222 -20.07 27.98 -4.39
N HIS A 223 -20.37 28.96 -3.53
CA HIS A 223 -19.87 30.32 -3.68
C HIS A 223 -18.38 30.43 -3.30
N TYR A 224 -17.87 29.45 -2.54
CA TYR A 224 -16.46 29.14 -2.43
C TYR A 224 -16.03 28.45 -3.74
N ARG A 225 -15.77 29.26 -4.76
CA ARG A 225 -14.97 28.85 -5.92
C ARG A 225 -13.59 29.44 -5.73
N PRO A 226 -12.64 28.70 -5.14
CA PRO A 226 -11.27 29.12 -5.18
C PRO A 226 -10.82 28.94 -6.63
N THR A 227 -10.97 29.99 -7.44
CA THR A 227 -10.41 30.01 -8.79
C THR A 227 -8.89 29.97 -8.66
N GLY A 228 -8.29 28.82 -8.95
CA GLY A 228 -6.83 28.69 -9.04
C GLY A 228 -6.08 28.30 -7.77
N TYR A 229 -6.74 27.81 -6.70
CA TYR A 229 -5.99 27.31 -5.55
C TYR A 229 -5.31 25.98 -5.91
N ARG A 230 -3.97 25.98 -5.81
CA ARG A 230 -3.14 24.77 -5.72
C ARG A 230 -3.14 24.20 -4.31
N THR A 231 -3.45 25.03 -3.32
CA THR A 231 -3.46 24.68 -1.91
C THR A 231 -4.83 24.18 -1.48
N ALA A 232 -4.82 23.12 -0.68
CA ALA A 232 -6.02 22.53 -0.14
C ALA A 232 -6.67 23.47 0.91
N PRO A 233 -8.01 23.47 1.06
CA PRO A 233 -8.69 24.29 2.07
C PRO A 233 -8.52 23.75 3.49
N LEU A 234 -7.92 22.56 3.63
CA LEU A 234 -7.58 21.94 4.90
C LEU A 234 -6.08 21.81 5.03
N GLN A 235 -5.60 22.03 6.24
CA GLN A 235 -4.24 21.78 6.69
C GLN A 235 -4.25 20.73 7.80
N TRP A 236 -3.16 20.00 7.90
CA TRP A 236 -2.91 19.11 9.03
C TRP A 236 -2.03 19.85 10.02
N ASP A 237 -2.47 19.90 11.27
CA ASP A 237 -1.71 20.48 12.36
C ASP A 237 -1.38 19.39 13.37
N ALA A 238 -0.10 19.06 13.51
CA ALA A 238 0.36 18.04 14.45
C ALA A 238 0.18 18.45 15.92
N THR A 239 -0.09 19.73 16.22
CA THR A 239 -0.15 20.29 17.57
C THR A 239 -1.56 20.30 18.19
N VAL A 240 -2.61 19.98 17.42
CA VAL A 240 -4.01 20.13 17.88
C VAL A 240 -4.39 19.17 19.00
N ASP A 241 -3.67 18.06 19.17
CA ASP A 241 -3.98 17.06 20.18
C ASP A 241 -2.80 16.80 21.11
N THR A 242 -3.08 16.82 22.42
CA THR A 242 -2.16 16.43 23.48
C THR A 242 -1.66 14.98 23.37
N ALA A 243 -2.40 14.11 22.66
CA ALA A 243 -1.99 12.74 22.37
C ALA A 243 -0.96 12.64 21.22
N GLY A 244 -0.62 13.75 20.55
CA GLY A 244 0.32 13.77 19.42
C GLY A 244 -0.26 13.23 18.11
N SER A 245 -1.57 13.00 18.06
CA SER A 245 -2.34 12.53 16.90
C SER A 245 -2.58 13.60 15.85
N GLY A 246 -2.32 14.88 16.13
CA GLY A 246 -2.63 16.00 15.24
C GLY A 246 -4.14 16.16 14.94
N GLY A 247 -4.47 17.09 14.06
CA GLY A 247 -5.85 17.33 13.64
C GLY A 247 -5.95 18.17 12.36
N TRP A 248 -7.05 17.97 11.64
CA TRP A 248 -7.40 18.75 10.46
C TRP A 248 -7.95 20.13 10.86
N ARG A 249 -7.45 21.19 10.23
CA ARG A 249 -7.90 22.57 10.41
C ARG A 249 -8.17 23.24 9.06
N GLU A 250 -9.11 24.15 9.04
CA GLU A 250 -9.32 25.02 7.89
C GLU A 250 -8.12 25.96 7.70
N ALA A 251 -7.66 26.12 6.45
CA ALA A 251 -6.50 26.93 6.14
C ALA A 251 -6.74 28.44 6.34
N ASP A 252 -7.98 28.90 6.13
CA ASP A 252 -8.39 30.31 6.14
C ASP A 252 -9.50 30.61 7.17
N GLY A 253 -9.87 29.63 8.01
CA GLY A 253 -10.86 29.79 9.07
C GLY A 253 -12.31 29.94 8.58
N THR A 254 -12.64 29.40 7.41
CA THR A 254 -13.99 29.43 6.84
C THR A 254 -14.92 28.41 7.47
N SER A 255 -15.75 28.85 8.42
CA SER A 255 -16.66 28.01 9.21
C SER A 255 -17.75 27.22 8.45
N GLU A 256 -17.75 27.20 7.12
CA GLU A 256 -18.73 26.50 6.28
C GLU A 256 -18.18 25.25 5.59
N LEU A 257 -16.91 24.89 5.81
CA LEU A 257 -16.33 23.65 5.29
C LEU A 257 -16.81 22.46 6.12
N THR A 258 -17.32 21.42 5.47
CA THR A 258 -17.57 20.13 6.14
C THR A 258 -16.46 19.16 5.78
N CYS A 259 -15.88 18.47 6.77
CA CYS A 259 -14.85 17.48 6.56
C CYS A 259 -15.24 16.17 7.24
N GLU A 260 -15.15 15.07 6.49
CA GLU A 260 -15.22 13.71 7.00
C GLU A 260 -13.82 13.09 6.89
N VAL A 261 -13.32 12.55 7.98
CA VAL A 261 -12.00 11.92 8.04
C VAL A 261 -12.17 10.42 8.23
N ILE A 262 -11.54 9.64 7.35
CA ILE A 262 -11.60 8.19 7.34
C ILE A 262 -10.17 7.64 7.51
N GLU A 263 -9.99 6.71 8.45
CA GLU A 263 -8.72 6.01 8.62
C GLU A 263 -8.49 5.07 7.43
N SER A 264 -7.35 5.19 6.75
CA SER A 264 -7.05 4.35 5.57
C SER A 264 -6.69 2.91 5.94
N LEU A 265 -6.31 2.67 7.21
CA LEU A 265 -5.70 1.44 7.69
C LEU A 265 -6.66 0.54 8.49
N CYS A 266 -7.97 0.78 8.39
CA CYS A 266 -9.03 -0.06 8.96
C CYS A 266 -8.86 -0.38 10.46
N GLY A 267 -8.45 0.60 11.28
CA GLY A 267 -8.33 0.45 12.73
C GLY A 267 -7.02 -0.21 13.18
N VAL A 268 -6.02 -0.31 12.31
CA VAL A 268 -4.64 -0.67 12.70
C VAL A 268 -3.96 0.47 13.45
N GLY A 269 -4.43 1.71 13.27
CA GLY A 269 -3.81 2.91 13.80
C GLY A 269 -3.01 3.62 12.72
N ALA A 270 -3.38 4.87 12.44
CA ALA A 270 -2.81 5.71 11.38
C ALA A 270 -1.65 6.60 11.88
N ASP A 271 -1.08 6.31 13.04
CA ASP A 271 0.07 7.06 13.56
C ASP A 271 1.38 6.28 13.39
N VAL A 272 2.47 7.02 13.21
CA VAL A 272 3.82 6.48 13.00
C VAL A 272 4.25 5.55 14.13
N ARG A 273 3.87 5.85 15.38
CA ARG A 273 4.29 5.06 16.54
C ARG A 273 3.62 3.69 16.52
N THR A 274 2.33 3.63 16.24
CA THR A 274 1.58 2.38 16.09
C THR A 274 2.14 1.55 14.93
N LEU A 275 2.39 2.14 13.76
CA LEU A 275 3.00 1.42 12.64
C LEU A 275 4.41 0.92 12.96
N SER A 276 5.21 1.72 13.65
CA SER A 276 6.56 1.32 14.09
C SER A 276 6.53 0.13 15.06
N SER A 277 5.47 -0.05 15.85
CA SER A 277 5.33 -1.17 16.79
C SER A 277 5.23 -2.54 16.09
N TYR A 278 4.87 -2.58 14.81
CA TYR A 278 4.89 -3.80 14.00
C TYR A 278 6.31 -4.23 13.60
N PHE A 279 7.31 -3.36 13.81
CA PHE A 279 8.69 -3.59 13.41
C PHE A 279 9.67 -3.65 14.59
N PRO A 280 9.47 -4.56 15.58
CA PRO A 280 10.27 -4.56 16.82
C PRO A 280 11.76 -4.85 16.59
N ASP A 281 12.11 -5.50 15.47
CA ASP A 281 13.51 -5.83 15.15
C ASP A 281 14.17 -4.76 14.25
N TYR A 282 13.45 -3.67 13.96
CA TYR A 282 13.97 -2.56 13.19
C TYR A 282 14.07 -1.29 14.05
N GLN A 283 15.07 -0.49 13.74
CA GLN A 283 15.18 0.88 14.21
C GLN A 283 14.54 1.81 13.16
N LEU A 284 13.55 2.61 13.58
CA LEU A 284 13.06 3.73 12.77
C LEU A 284 14.18 4.75 12.58
N ARG A 285 14.54 5.04 11.32
CA ARG A 285 15.62 5.96 10.95
C ARG A 285 15.10 7.33 10.59
N GLU A 286 14.04 7.38 9.81
CA GLU A 286 13.47 8.63 9.33
C GLU A 286 11.94 8.52 9.23
N THR A 287 11.28 9.65 9.45
CA THR A 287 9.87 9.83 9.14
C THR A 287 9.64 11.14 8.40
N LYS A 288 8.75 11.11 7.42
CA LYS A 288 8.27 12.30 6.73
C LYS A 288 6.78 12.18 6.48
N GLU A 289 6.03 13.22 6.81
CA GLU A 289 4.60 13.32 6.51
C GLU A 289 4.33 14.47 5.55
N TRP A 290 3.34 14.32 4.69
CA TRP A 290 2.86 15.39 3.81
C TRP A 290 1.39 15.19 3.44
N LEU A 291 0.78 16.25 2.90
CA LEU A 291 -0.58 16.18 2.37
C LEU A 291 -0.56 15.94 0.87
N TRP A 292 -1.48 15.11 0.40
CA TRP A 292 -1.70 14.88 -1.02
C TRP A 292 -3.12 15.25 -1.41
N HIS A 293 -3.26 16.32 -2.20
CA HIS A 293 -4.55 16.73 -2.76
C HIS A 293 -4.93 15.85 -3.96
N ILE A 294 -5.31 14.61 -3.67
CA ILE A 294 -5.55 13.59 -4.70
C ILE A 294 -6.68 13.99 -5.66
N GLN A 295 -7.72 14.63 -5.13
CA GLN A 295 -8.91 15.03 -5.85
C GLN A 295 -9.29 16.44 -5.47
N PRO A 296 -8.77 17.46 -6.16
CA PRO A 296 -9.15 18.83 -5.92
C PRO A 296 -10.60 19.10 -6.31
N GLN A 297 -11.25 19.91 -5.48
CA GLN A 297 -12.56 20.49 -5.79
C GLN A 297 -12.51 21.24 -7.12
N GLY A 298 -13.58 21.14 -7.90
CA GLY A 298 -13.76 21.81 -9.18
C GLY A 298 -13.18 21.07 -10.38
N ILE A 299 -12.34 20.05 -10.16
CA ILE A 299 -11.75 19.26 -11.26
C ILE A 299 -12.62 18.06 -11.61
N GLU A 300 -12.85 17.16 -10.64
CA GLU A 300 -13.69 15.97 -10.85
C GLU A 300 -15.11 16.14 -10.30
N ARG A 301 -15.24 16.86 -9.18
CA ARG A 301 -16.51 17.14 -8.52
C ARG A 301 -16.54 18.60 -8.09
N ARG A 302 -17.68 19.27 -8.21
CA ARG A 302 -17.78 20.73 -8.17
C ARG A 302 -17.56 21.35 -6.79
N ASP A 303 -17.98 20.65 -5.76
CA ASP A 303 -18.18 21.15 -4.40
C ASP A 303 -17.43 20.33 -3.34
N GLN A 304 -16.64 19.34 -3.78
CA GLN A 304 -15.96 18.41 -2.89
C GLN A 304 -14.58 18.04 -3.41
N GLY A 305 -13.70 17.73 -2.47
CA GLY A 305 -12.39 17.19 -2.78
C GLY A 305 -11.93 16.19 -1.71
N THR A 306 -10.78 15.58 -1.98
CA THR A 306 -10.18 14.59 -1.10
C THR A 306 -8.70 14.92 -0.91
N LEU A 307 -8.26 14.88 0.35
CA LEU A 307 -6.87 14.97 0.75
C LEU A 307 -6.46 13.65 1.40
N HIS A 308 -5.23 13.22 1.16
CA HIS A 308 -4.62 12.13 1.91
C HIS A 308 -3.54 12.70 2.83
N ARG A 309 -3.49 12.24 4.07
CA ARG A 309 -2.29 12.38 4.90
C ARG A 309 -1.39 11.20 4.59
N VAL A 310 -0.19 11.47 4.08
CA VAL A 310 0.76 10.44 3.64
C VAL A 310 1.96 10.44 4.57
N ALA A 311 2.44 9.25 4.91
CA ALA A 311 3.70 9.10 5.63
C ALA A 311 4.68 8.20 4.88
N ALA A 312 5.95 8.56 4.98
CA ALA A 312 7.07 7.72 4.66
C ALA A 312 7.88 7.42 5.92
N MET A 313 8.17 6.14 6.16
CA MET A 313 8.94 5.65 7.31
C MET A 313 10.08 4.77 6.80
N SER A 314 11.32 5.11 7.12
CA SER A 314 12.48 4.27 6.83
C SER A 314 12.95 3.54 8.07
N PHE A 315 13.26 2.27 7.91
CA PHE A 315 13.62 1.34 8.96
C PHE A 315 14.92 0.63 8.60
N GLN A 316 15.75 0.35 9.60
CA GLN A 316 16.95 -0.47 9.46
C GLN A 316 16.95 -1.62 10.46
N LEU A 317 17.24 -2.83 10.01
CA LEU A 317 17.28 -4.01 10.87
C LEU A 317 18.36 -3.84 11.96
N ILE A 318 18.01 -4.17 13.21
CA ILE A 318 18.93 -4.07 14.35
C ILE A 318 19.94 -5.24 14.27
N ALA A 319 21.22 -4.92 14.08
CA ALA A 319 22.29 -5.90 13.82
C ALA A 319 22.45 -6.99 14.89
N ALA A 320 21.99 -6.76 16.12
CA ALA A 320 22.13 -7.70 17.24
C ALA A 320 21.30 -9.00 17.10
N GLN A 321 20.48 -9.14 16.05
CA GLN A 321 19.68 -10.34 15.78
C GLN A 321 20.07 -11.08 14.50
N VAL A 322 21.12 -10.65 13.79
CA VAL A 322 21.64 -11.41 12.66
C VAL A 322 22.52 -12.52 13.22
N GLU A 323 21.92 -13.64 13.64
CA GLU A 323 22.72 -14.86 13.72
C GLU A 323 23.36 -15.08 12.35
N PRO A 324 24.69 -15.28 12.26
CA PRO A 324 25.33 -15.52 10.98
C PRO A 324 24.61 -16.69 10.33
N PHE A 325 23.96 -16.43 9.18
CA PHE A 325 23.28 -17.48 8.42
C PHE A 325 24.26 -18.64 8.31
N PRO A 326 23.86 -19.88 8.67
CA PRO A 326 24.73 -21.02 8.49
C PRO A 326 25.14 -21.01 7.04
N THR A 327 26.43 -20.75 6.79
CA THR A 327 27.04 -20.81 5.46
C THR A 327 26.44 -22.03 4.79
N PRO A 328 25.78 -21.91 3.62
CA PRO A 328 25.09 -23.02 3.01
C PRO A 328 26.06 -24.18 3.03
N ARG A 329 25.78 -25.21 3.84
CA ARG A 329 26.59 -26.42 3.82
C ARG A 329 26.57 -26.79 2.36
N GLN A 330 27.73 -26.73 1.70
CA GLN A 330 27.87 -27.24 0.35
C GLN A 330 27.36 -28.67 0.47
N HIS A 331 26.11 -28.89 0.05
CA HIS A 331 25.60 -30.21 -0.14
C HIS A 331 26.49 -30.73 -1.25
N ALA A 332 27.52 -31.48 -0.82
CA ALA A 332 28.26 -32.35 -1.69
C ALA A 332 27.19 -33.17 -2.39
N TYR A 333 26.90 -32.80 -3.63
CA TYR A 333 26.17 -33.64 -4.55
C TYR A 333 27.04 -34.88 -4.71
N ASP A 334 26.78 -35.87 -3.86
CA ASP A 334 27.36 -37.19 -3.97
C ASP A 334 26.99 -37.71 -5.36
N LYS A 335 27.97 -37.68 -6.25
CA LYS A 335 27.91 -38.25 -7.60
C LYS A 335 27.95 -39.78 -7.50
N ASN A 336 26.94 -40.37 -6.85
CA ASN A 336 26.71 -41.81 -6.84
C ASN A 336 25.46 -42.16 -7.64
N PHE A 337 25.42 -41.72 -8.91
CA PHE A 337 24.60 -42.40 -9.93
C PHE A 337 25.50 -43.41 -10.64
N SER A 338 25.72 -44.53 -9.94
CA SER A 338 26.33 -45.72 -10.52
C SER A 338 25.38 -46.33 -11.55
N LYS A 339 25.97 -46.59 -12.72
CA LYS A 339 25.47 -47.35 -13.86
C LYS A 339 24.57 -48.53 -13.45
N ARG A 340 23.30 -48.50 -13.84
CA ARG A 340 22.56 -49.74 -14.11
C ARG A 340 22.79 -50.10 -15.57
N SER A 341 23.65 -51.09 -15.78
CA SER A 341 23.80 -51.81 -17.04
C SER A 341 22.50 -52.53 -17.36
N VAL A 342 21.98 -52.27 -18.56
CA VAL A 342 21.00 -53.12 -19.24
C VAL A 342 21.78 -54.31 -19.78
N GLY A 343 21.38 -55.51 -19.35
CA GLY A 343 21.79 -56.81 -19.87
C GLY A 343 20.57 -57.71 -19.89
#